data_AF-A0A5E7YBS9-F1
#
_entry.id   AF-A0A5E7YBS9-F1
#
_cell.length_a   1.000
_cell.length_b   1.000
_cell.length_c   1.000
_cell.angle_alpha   90.00
_cell.angle_beta   90.00
_cell.angle_gamma   90.00
#
_symmetry.space_group_name_H-M   'P 1'
#
loop_
_entity.id
_entity.type
_entity.pdbx_description
1 polymer ?
#
loop_
_entity_poly.entity_id
_entity_poly.type
_entity_poly.pdbx_seq_one_letter_code
_entity_poly.pdbx_strand_id
1 'polypeptide(L)'
;MSQEEQGKVESLLSELGKKIDQLIVEGKKKKDGLTDEIEEKIAELKGQKEKLEEEFESFKTKNEPKWIEVREHLEKAIGELRAAAEAAFKKMKS
;
A
#
# COMPACT_ATOMS: atom_id res chain seq x y z
N MET A 1 0.16 -22.72 3.82
CA MET A 1 0.42 -21.54 2.98
C MET A 1 1.20 -21.98 1.78
N SER A 2 0.71 -21.77 0.55
CA SER A 2 1.48 -22.08 -0.65
C SER A 2 2.40 -20.90 -0.99
N GLN A 3 3.63 -21.18 -1.43
CA GLN A 3 4.60 -20.14 -1.84
C GLN A 3 4.02 -19.20 -2.92
N GLU A 4 3.11 -19.71 -3.76
CA GLU A 4 2.42 -18.91 -4.77
C GLU A 4 1.51 -17.82 -4.15
N GLU A 5 0.86 -18.10 -3.03
CA GLU A 5 -0.04 -17.13 -2.38
C GLU A 5 0.73 -16.05 -1.62
N GLN A 6 1.85 -16.44 -0.99
CA GLN A 6 2.83 -15.49 -0.43
C GLN A 6 3.31 -14.52 -1.51
N GLY A 7 3.76 -15.06 -2.64
CA GLY A 7 4.29 -14.25 -3.74
C GLY A 7 3.29 -13.26 -4.32
N LYS A 8 1.99 -13.61 -4.34
CA LYS A 8 0.93 -12.70 -4.78
C LYS A 8 0.80 -11.49 -3.85
N VAL A 9 0.69 -11.72 -2.54
CA VAL A 9 0.58 -10.64 -1.55
C VAL A 9 1.86 -9.79 -1.52
N GLU A 10 3.04 -10.41 -1.58
CA GLU A 10 4.32 -9.72 -1.67
C GLU A 10 4.41 -8.82 -2.92
N SER A 11 3.95 -9.31 -4.08
CA SER A 11 3.89 -8.51 -5.31
C SER A 11 2.95 -7.31 -5.15
N LEU A 12 1.75 -7.53 -4.58
CA LEU A 12 0.77 -6.47 -4.37
C LEU A 12 1.28 -5.38 -3.43
N LEU A 13 1.92 -5.76 -2.31
CA LEU A 13 2.56 -4.83 -1.38
C LEU A 13 3.72 -4.06 -2.04
N SER A 14 4.52 -4.74 -2.86
CA SER A 14 5.60 -4.11 -3.62
C SER A 14 5.09 -3.09 -4.65
N GLU A 15 4.02 -3.45 -5.39
CA GLU A 15 3.36 -2.53 -6.32
C GLU A 15 2.78 -1.30 -5.62
N LEU A 16 2.14 -1.51 -4.47
CA LEU A 16 1.60 -0.42 -3.66
C LEU A 16 2.72 0.52 -3.18
N GLY A 17 3.82 -0.03 -2.69
CA GLY A 17 5.01 0.75 -2.30
C GLY A 17 5.52 1.62 -3.44
N LYS A 18 5.70 1.05 -4.63
CA LYS A 18 6.11 1.78 -5.83
C LYS A 18 5.15 2.92 -6.18
N LYS A 19 3.84 2.71 -6.07
CA LYS A 19 2.84 3.78 -6.31
C LYS A 19 2.95 4.91 -5.30
N ILE A 20 3.14 4.59 -4.01
CA ILE A 20 3.33 5.58 -2.95
C ILE A 20 4.62 6.36 -3.16
N ASP A 21 5.72 5.71 -3.52
CA ASP A 21 6.98 6.38 -3.85
C ASP A 21 6.84 7.29 -5.08
N GLN A 22 6.11 6.85 -6.11
CA GLN A 22 5.80 7.69 -7.26
C GLN A 22 4.98 8.92 -6.85
N LEU A 23 3.98 8.79 -5.96
CA LEU A 23 3.21 9.91 -5.43
C LEU A 23 4.11 10.92 -4.72
N ILE A 24 5.09 10.45 -3.94
CA ILE A 24 6.05 11.33 -3.26
C ILE A 24 6.90 12.09 -4.25
N VAL A 25 7.43 11.41 -5.27
CA VAL A 25 8.29 12.02 -6.27
C VAL A 25 7.51 13.03 -7.12
N GLU A 26 6.31 12.68 -7.57
CA GLU A 26 5.43 13.56 -8.34
C GLU A 26 4.99 14.78 -7.51
N GLY A 27 4.60 14.55 -6.25
CA GLY A 27 4.26 15.61 -5.31
C GLY A 27 5.41 16.59 -5.09
N LYS A 28 6.63 16.09 -4.89
CA LYS A 28 7.83 16.94 -4.73
C LYS A 28 8.25 17.69 -5.99
N LYS A 29 7.96 17.14 -7.19
CA LYS A 29 8.27 17.79 -8.48
C LYS A 29 7.38 19.00 -8.75
N LYS A 30 6.13 18.98 -8.26
CA LYS A 30 5.28 20.17 -8.23
C LYS A 30 5.81 21.12 -7.15
N LYS A 31 6.78 21.96 -7.55
CA LYS A 31 7.49 22.96 -6.73
C LYS A 31 6.58 24.00 -6.03
N ASP A 32 5.29 23.99 -6.35
CA ASP A 32 4.25 24.87 -5.82
C ASP A 32 3.20 24.00 -5.12
N GLY A 33 3.38 23.78 -3.82
CA GLY A 33 2.38 23.15 -2.96
C GLY A 33 2.11 21.68 -3.28
N LEU A 34 2.94 20.80 -2.73
CA LEU A 34 2.34 19.68 -2.00
C LEU A 34 1.42 20.36 -0.97
N THR A 35 0.11 20.42 -1.26
CA THR A 35 -0.86 20.89 -0.28
C THR A 35 -0.70 19.96 0.92
N ASP A 36 -0.68 20.48 2.14
CA ASP A 36 -0.50 19.69 3.36
C ASP A 36 -1.41 18.44 3.37
N GLU A 37 -2.59 18.55 2.74
CA GLU A 37 -3.53 17.45 2.48
C GLU A 37 -2.92 16.26 1.71
N ILE A 38 -2.12 16.50 0.68
CA ILE A 38 -1.47 15.42 -0.09
C ILE A 38 -0.28 14.84 0.67
N GLU A 39 0.48 15.64 1.40
CA GLU A 39 1.53 15.11 2.29
C GLU A 39 0.94 14.21 3.37
N GLU A 40 -0.14 14.65 3.99
CA GLU A 40 -0.90 13.87 4.98
C GLU A 40 -1.42 12.58 4.36
N LYS A 41 -1.99 12.63 3.14
CA LYS A 41 -2.49 11.44 2.45
C LYS A 41 -1.38 10.45 2.12
N ILE A 42 -0.22 10.94 1.69
CA ILE A 42 0.95 10.10 1.42
C ILE A 42 1.48 9.47 2.71
N ALA A 43 1.52 10.22 3.81
CA ALA A 43 1.94 9.71 5.11
C ALA A 43 0.98 8.63 5.64
N GLU A 44 -0.33 8.85 5.48
CA GLU A 44 -1.38 7.86 5.81
C GLU A 44 -1.19 6.58 4.99
N LEU A 45 -1.03 6.69 3.66
CA LEU A 45 -0.79 5.55 2.77
C LEU A 45 0.47 4.77 3.16
N LYS A 46 1.55 5.47 3.54
CA LYS A 46 2.78 4.83 4.04
C LYS A 46 2.54 4.05 5.33
N GLY A 47 1.90 4.68 6.32
CA GLY A 47 1.62 4.02 7.60
C GLY A 47 0.71 2.81 7.44
N GLN A 48 -0.29 2.88 6.55
CA GLN A 48 -1.17 1.75 6.26
C GLN A 48 -0.44 0.62 5.50
N LYS A 49 0.46 0.95 4.57
CA LYS A 49 1.33 -0.04 3.92
C LYS A 49 2.20 -0.77 4.94
N GLU A 50 2.87 -0.02 5.83
CA GLU A 50 3.77 -0.60 6.83
C GLU A 50 3.03 -1.56 7.78
N LYS A 51 1.81 -1.19 8.21
CA LYS A 51 0.95 -2.10 8.98
C LYS A 51 0.63 -3.39 8.23
N LEU A 52 0.30 -3.31 6.93
CA LEU A 52 0.01 -4.50 6.14
C LEU A 52 1.25 -5.38 5.93
N GLU A 53 2.43 -4.79 5.79
CA GLU A 53 3.71 -5.52 5.74
C GLU A 53 3.97 -6.24 7.07
N GLU A 54 3.77 -5.57 8.21
CA GLU A 54 3.91 -6.17 9.54
C GLU A 54 2.91 -7.31 9.77
N GLU A 55 1.65 -7.10 9.41
CA GLU A 55 0.62 -8.16 9.46
C GLU A 55 1.05 -9.34 8.60
N PHE A 56 1.42 -9.10 7.34
CA PHE A 56 1.87 -10.15 6.42
C PHE A 56 3.07 -10.94 6.97
N GLU A 57 4.10 -10.27 7.50
CA GLU A 57 5.28 -10.93 8.09
C GLU A 57 4.94 -11.74 9.35
N SER A 58 4.08 -11.20 10.21
CA SER A 58 3.59 -11.88 11.41
C SER A 58 2.87 -13.17 11.03
N PHE A 59 2.03 -13.14 10.01
CA PHE A 59 1.31 -14.31 9.51
C PHE A 59 2.22 -15.32 8.80
N LYS A 60 3.19 -14.85 8.00
CA LYS A 60 4.21 -15.69 7.36
C LYS A 60 5.00 -16.50 8.40
N THR A 61 5.26 -15.90 9.56
CA THR A 61 6.04 -16.51 10.63
C THR A 61 5.19 -17.43 11.53
N LYS A 62 3.92 -17.09 11.77
CA LYS A 62 3.05 -17.82 12.72
C LYS A 62 2.33 -19.04 12.14
N ASN A 63 2.42 -19.28 10.83
CA ASN A 63 1.84 -20.46 10.15
C ASN A 63 0.38 -20.70 10.56
N GLU A 64 -0.41 -19.61 10.61
CA GLU A 64 -1.78 -19.66 11.13
C GLU A 64 -2.74 -20.42 10.19
N PRO A 65 -3.67 -21.22 10.74
CA PRO A 65 -4.67 -21.95 9.96
C PRO A 65 -5.67 -21.03 9.23
N LYS A 66 -5.72 -19.74 9.59
CA LYS A 66 -6.61 -18.73 9.02
C LYS A 66 -5.99 -17.91 7.89
N TRP A 67 -4.90 -18.39 7.29
CA TRP A 67 -4.18 -17.69 6.23
C TRP A 67 -5.08 -17.18 5.09
N ILE A 68 -6.10 -17.95 4.71
CA ILE A 68 -7.03 -17.57 3.63
C ILE A 68 -7.81 -16.30 3.99
N GLU A 69 -8.40 -16.24 5.19
CA GLU A 69 -9.17 -15.07 5.65
C GLU A 69 -8.28 -13.82 5.71
N VAL A 70 -7.07 -13.99 6.25
CA VAL A 70 -6.07 -12.93 6.37
C VAL A 70 -5.64 -12.42 5.02
N ARG A 71 -5.38 -13.33 4.07
CA ARG A 71 -5.03 -12.99 2.70
C ARG A 71 -6.15 -12.15 2.07
N GLU A 72 -7.40 -12.55 2.20
CA GLU A 72 -8.52 -11.77 1.65
C GLU A 72 -8.60 -10.38 2.28
N HIS A 73 -8.35 -10.26 3.58
CA HIS A 73 -8.25 -8.98 4.27
C HIS A 73 -7.09 -8.12 3.75
N LEU A 74 -5.90 -8.70 3.58
CA LEU A 74 -4.72 -8.02 3.05
C LEU A 74 -4.94 -7.58 1.59
N GLU A 75 -5.43 -8.46 0.72
CA GLU A 75 -5.72 -8.14 -0.69
C GLU A 75 -6.75 -7.01 -0.80
N LYS A 76 -7.79 -7.04 0.02
CA LYS A 76 -8.80 -5.97 0.06
C LYS A 76 -8.18 -4.65 0.53
N ALA A 77 -7.44 -4.65 1.64
CA ALA A 77 -6.81 -3.46 2.18
C ALA A 77 -5.79 -2.86 1.20
N ILE A 78 -4.97 -3.69 0.54
CA ILE A 78 -4.05 -3.26 -0.52
C ILE A 78 -4.83 -2.67 -1.70
N GLY A 79 -5.96 -3.27 -2.09
CA GLY A 79 -6.86 -2.74 -3.11
C GLY A 79 -7.40 -1.35 -2.78
N GLU A 80 -7.85 -1.15 -1.54
CA GLU A 80 -8.33 0.15 -1.05
C GLU A 80 -7.21 1.20 -1.02
N LEU A 81 -6.02 0.84 -0.55
CA LEU A 81 -4.84 1.71 -0.57
C LEU A 81 -4.42 2.09 -1.97
N ARG A 82 -4.45 1.13 -2.90
CA ARG A 82 -4.13 1.36 -4.30
C ARG A 82 -5.11 2.36 -4.92
N ALA A 83 -6.41 2.21 -4.64
CA ALA A 83 -7.43 3.14 -5.11
C ALA A 83 -7.24 4.55 -4.54
N ALA A 84 -6.93 4.65 -3.24
CA ALA A 84 -6.64 5.92 -2.58
C ALA A 84 -5.38 6.59 -3.15
N ALA A 85 -4.33 5.81 -3.39
CA ALA A 85 -3.11 6.27 -4.05
C ALA A 85 -3.40 6.78 -5.48
N GLU A 86 -4.19 6.06 -6.26
CA GLU A 86 -4.58 6.47 -7.62
C GLU A 86 -5.43 7.75 -7.62
N ALA A 87 -6.35 7.89 -6.66
CA ALA A 87 -7.15 9.10 -6.50
C ALA A 87 -6.26 10.31 -6.18
N ALA A 88 -5.30 10.16 -5.26
CA ALA A 88 -4.31 11.19 -4.96
C ALA A 88 -3.47 11.55 -6.20
N PHE A 89 -3.05 10.55 -6.97
CA PHE A 89 -2.29 10.74 -8.22
C PHE A 89 -3.09 11.53 -9.25
N LYS A 90 -4.37 11.19 -9.43
CA LYS A 90 -5.27 11.89 -10.34
C LYS A 90 -5.47 13.34 -9.92
N LYS A 91 -5.64 13.60 -8.61
CA LYS A 91 -5.74 14.96 -8.06
C LYS A 91 -4.46 15.76 -8.27
N MET A 92 -3.29 15.11 -8.21
CA MET A 92 -2.02 15.72 -8.56
C MET A 92 -1.82 15.94 -10.07
N LYS A 93 -2.50 15.21 -10.96
CA LYS A 93 -2.34 15.38 -12.41
C LYS A 93 -3.34 16.34 -13.04
N SER A 94 -4.54 16.45 -12.46
CA SER A 94 -5.53 17.51 -12.78
C SER A 94 -5.01 18.89 -12.41
#